data_AF-A0AAD6V4P7-F1
#
_entry.id   AF-A0AAD6V4P7-F1
#
_cell.length_a   1.000
_cell.length_b   1.000
_cell.length_c   1.000
_cell.angle_alpha   90.00
_cell.angle_beta   90.00
_cell.angle_gamma   90.00
#
_symmetry.space_group_name_H-M   'P 1'
#
loop_
_entity.id
_entity.type
_entity.pdbx_description
1 polymer ?
#
loop_
_entity_poly.entity_id
_entity_poly.type
_entity_poly.pdbx_seq_one_letter_code
_entity_poly.pdbx_strand_id
1 'polypeptide(L)' 'MSGRQGGKLKPLKAAKKEKKEEDEEDIARKQKTKAEDDQLKAAREKALKGEPGYH' A
#
# COMPACT_ATOMS: atom_id res chain seq x y z
N MET A 1 33.79 -24.90 -4.36
CA MET A 1 33.42 -25.47 -3.05
C MET A 1 31.96 -25.89 -3.10
N SER A 2 31.73 -27.19 -2.90
CA SER A 2 30.41 -27.83 -2.75
C SER A 2 29.63 -27.19 -1.60
N GLY A 3 28.33 -26.97 -1.81
CA GLY A 3 27.45 -26.42 -0.78
C GLY A 3 25.98 -26.64 -1.10
N ARG A 4 25.59 -27.88 -1.39
CA ARG A 4 24.18 -28.29 -1.40
C ARG A 4 23.63 -28.28 0.03
N GLN A 5 23.44 -27.10 0.62
CA GLN A 5 22.60 -26.91 1.80
C GLN A 5 21.15 -26.59 1.38
N GLY A 6 20.67 -27.28 0.35
CA GLY A 6 19.30 -27.16 -0.17
C GLY A 6 18.29 -28.06 0.55
N GLY A 7 18.62 -28.62 1.71
CA GLY A 7 17.75 -29.59 2.37
C GLY A 7 17.77 -29.45 3.88
N LYS A 8 16.67 -28.93 4.43
CA LYS A 8 16.33 -28.83 5.87
C LYS A 8 16.91 -27.63 6.63
N LEU A 9 16.54 -26.44 6.21
CA LEU A 9 15.99 -25.48 7.17
C LEU A 9 14.49 -25.45 6.93
N LYS A 10 13.73 -26.32 7.63
CA LYS A 10 12.32 -26.03 7.85
C LYS A 10 12.28 -24.60 8.42
N PRO A 11 11.42 -23.68 7.95
CA PRO A 11 11.19 -22.45 8.67
C PRO A 11 10.47 -22.79 9.98
N LEU A 12 11.21 -23.36 10.95
CA LEU A 12 10.77 -23.66 12.32
C LEU A 12 10.52 -22.38 13.12
N LYS A 13 10.78 -21.24 12.49
CA LYS A 13 10.48 -19.91 12.96
C LYS A 13 10.14 -19.04 11.75
N ALA A 14 9.19 -19.48 10.93
CA ALA A 14 8.41 -18.52 10.16
C ALA A 14 7.98 -17.46 11.18
N ALA A 15 8.57 -16.27 11.08
CA ALA A 15 8.31 -15.17 11.99
C ALA A 15 6.80 -15.13 12.15
N LYS A 16 6.32 -15.48 13.36
CA LYS A 16 4.90 -15.45 13.69
C LYS A 16 4.49 -14.06 13.27
N LYS A 17 3.75 -13.96 12.14
CA LYS A 17 3.41 -12.70 11.46
C LYS A 17 3.45 -11.61 12.51
N GLU A 18 4.57 -10.89 12.57
CA GLU A 18 4.66 -9.75 13.46
C GLU A 18 3.56 -8.89 12.91
N LYS A 19 2.46 -8.81 13.67
CA LYS A 19 1.39 -7.88 13.39
C LYS A 19 2.14 -6.58 13.41
N LYS A 20 2.43 -6.06 12.22
CA LYS A 20 3.00 -4.75 12.05
C LYS A 20 1.98 -3.86 12.73
N GLU A 21 2.29 -3.45 13.97
CA GLU A 21 1.49 -2.50 14.71
C GLU A 21 1.59 -1.25 13.85
N GLU A 22 0.52 -0.96 13.11
CA GLU A 22 0.45 0.27 12.35
C GLU A 22 0.40 1.37 13.40
N ASP A 23 1.53 2.03 13.60
CA ASP A 23 1.67 3.11 14.56
C ASP A 23 0.65 4.23 14.23
N GLU A 24 0.31 5.06 15.21
CA GLU A 24 -0.66 6.15 15.04
C GLU A 24 -0.31 7.08 13.86
N GLU A 25 0.98 7.22 13.55
CA GLU A 25 1.48 7.95 12.38
C GLU A 25 1.11 7.28 11.05
N ASP A 26 1.17 5.95 10.95
CA ASP A 26 0.79 5.21 9.74
C ASP A 26 -0.72 5.34 9.47
N ILE A 27 -1.53 5.30 10.53
CA ILE A 27 -2.99 5.52 10.43
C ILE A 27 -3.27 6.94 9.97
N ALA A 28 -2.63 7.95 10.57
CA ALA A 28 -2.78 9.34 10.18
C ALA A 28 -2.35 9.59 8.73
N ARG A 29 -1.26 8.95 8.27
CA ARG A 29 -0.81 9.05 6.88
C ARG A 29 -1.78 8.43 5.91
N LYS A 30 -2.30 7.23 6.22
CA LYS A 30 -3.32 6.56 5.39
C LYS A 30 -4.62 7.36 5.31
N GLN A 31 -5.02 8.03 6.39
CA GLN A 31 -6.19 8.91 6.38
C GLN A 31 -5.96 10.14 5.49
N LYS A 32 -4.78 10.78 5.61
CA LYS A 32 -4.40 11.90 4.75
C LYS A 32 -4.35 11.51 3.27
N THR A 33 -3.72 10.39 2.93
CA THR A 33 -3.65 9.93 1.53
C THR A 33 -5.02 9.60 0.95
N LYS A 34 -5.92 8.99 1.75
CA LYS A 34 -7.29 8.72 1.30
C LYS A 34 -8.06 10.00 1.05
N ALA A 35 -7.95 10.99 1.94
CA ALA A 35 -8.60 12.28 1.77
C ALA A 35 -8.09 13.03 0.52
N GLU A 36 -6.78 12.99 0.27
CA GLU A 36 -6.17 13.56 -0.93
C GLU A 36 -6.60 12.83 -2.21
N ASP A 37 -6.62 11.50 -2.21
CA ASP A 37 -7.07 10.69 -3.34
C ASP A 37 -8.55 10.94 -3.68
N ASP A 38 -9.41 11.05 -2.65
CA ASP A 38 -10.82 11.31 -2.83
C ASP A 38 -11.05 12.73 -3.37
N GLN A 39 -10.29 13.72 -2.91
CA GLN A 39 -10.32 15.07 -3.47
C GLN A 39 -9.84 15.11 -4.92
N LEU A 40 -8.75 14.39 -5.25
CA LEU A 40 -8.24 14.29 -6.62
C LEU A 40 -9.23 13.59 -7.55
N LYS A 41 -9.88 12.52 -7.09
CA LYS A 41 -10.93 11.83 -7.87
C LYS A 41 -12.14 12.73 -8.07
N ALA A 42 -12.63 13.40 -7.03
CA ALA A 42 -13.74 14.33 -7.16
C ALA A 42 -13.40 15.52 -8.08
N ALA A 43 -12.17 16.04 -8.03
CA ALA A 43 -11.71 17.08 -8.94
C ALA A 43 -11.61 16.57 -10.38
N ARG A 44 -11.08 15.35 -10.59
CA ARG A 44 -11.04 14.70 -11.90
C ARG A 44 -12.43 14.43 -12.45
N GLU A 45 -13.35 13.89 -11.66
CA GLU A 45 -14.72 13.63 -12.06
C GLU A 45 -15.45 14.93 -12.40
N LYS A 46 -15.23 16.00 -11.63
CA LYS A 46 -15.74 17.34 -11.96
C LYS A 46 -15.13 17.89 -13.25
N ALA A 47 -13.83 17.68 -13.50
CA ALA A 47 -13.19 18.07 -14.75
C ALA A 47 -13.74 17.27 -15.95
N LEU A 48 -13.83 15.94 -15.83
CA LEU A 48 -14.38 15.06 -16.86
C LEU A 48 -15.86 15.36 -17.15
N LYS A 49 -16.65 15.70 -16.11
CA LYS A 49 -18.08 16.01 -16.26
C LYS A 49 -18.32 17.47 -16.68
N GLY A 50 -17.35 18.35 -16.45
CA GLY A 50 -17.45 19.79 -16.68
C GLY A 50 -16.88 20.27 -18.02
N GLU A 51 -16.01 19.51 -18.68
CA GLU A 51 -15.49 19.87 -20.01
C GLU A 51 -16.00 18.93 -21.11
N PRO A 52 -17.09 19.29 -21.81
CA PRO A 52 -17.24 18.89 -23.20
C PRO A 52 -16.36 19.82 -24.06
N GLY A 53 -15.07 19.50 -24.20
CA GLY A 53 -14.26 20.13 -25.25
C GLY A 53 -12.85 20.54 -24.86
N TYR A 54 -11.91 19.60 -24.94
CA TYR A 54 -10.55 19.87 -25.43
C TYR A 54 -10.22 18.78 -26.46
N HIS A 55 -10.76 18.95 -27.67
CA HIS A 55 -10.34 18.31 -28.90
C HIS A 55 -9.98 19.40 -29.90
#